data_AF-A0A1T5F345-F1
#
_entry.id   AF-A0A1T5F345-F1
#
_cell.length_a   1.000
_cell.length_b   1.000
_cell.length_c   1.000
_cell.angle_alpha   90.00
_cell.angle_beta   90.00
_cell.angle_gamma   90.00
#
_symmetry.space_group_name_H-M   'P 1'
#
loop_
_entity.id
_entity.type
_entity.pdbx_description
1 polymer ?
#
loop_
_entity_poly.entity_id
_entity_poly.type
_entity_poly.pdbx_seq_one_letter_code
_entity_poly.pdbx_strand_id
1 'polypeptide(L)'
;MKKLRVALKFTDDDIIEVLSLVDFRVTKTELGAIFRKDDHPNFKPCGDQLLRNFLNGLIIYKRGPRVNPNSKSSTDKEEQKHNEK
;
A
#
# COMPACT_ATOMS: atom_id res chain seq x y z
N MET A 1 -3.19 -8.21 -9.18
CA MET A 1 -2.04 -7.46 -8.60
C MET A 1 -0.70 -7.69 -9.29
N LYS A 2 -0.24 -8.93 -9.51
CA LYS A 2 1.11 -9.20 -10.06
C LYS A 2 1.45 -8.45 -11.37
N LYS A 3 0.50 -8.37 -12.31
CA LYS A 3 0.66 -7.61 -13.56
C LYS A 3 0.85 -6.09 -13.33
N LEU A 4 0.16 -5.51 -12.35
CA LEU A 4 0.26 -4.09 -12.02
C LEU A 4 1.64 -3.75 -11.43
N ARG A 5 2.17 -4.62 -10.55
CA ARG A 5 3.54 -4.48 -10.03
C ARG A 5 4.55 -4.36 -11.16
N VAL A 6 4.50 -5.29 -12.11
CA VAL A 6 5.43 -5.31 -13.26
C VAL A 6 5.22 -4.12 -14.18
N ALA A 7 3.96 -3.79 -14.52
CA ALA A 7 3.63 -2.66 -15.39
C ALA A 7 4.11 -1.31 -14.83
N LEU A 8 4.04 -1.14 -13.50
CA LEU A 8 4.48 0.07 -12.80
C LEU A 8 5.95 0.03 -12.37
N LYS A 9 6.66 -1.08 -12.63
CA LYS A 9 8.03 -1.34 -12.15
C LYS A 9 8.19 -1.19 -10.63
N PHE A 10 7.16 -1.56 -9.87
CA PHE A 10 7.18 -1.47 -8.41
C PHE A 10 7.90 -2.65 -7.78
N THR A 11 8.67 -2.36 -6.75
CA THR A 11 9.22 -3.30 -5.79
C THR A 11 8.18 -3.63 -4.71
N ASP A 12 8.46 -4.62 -3.87
CA ASP A 12 7.56 -4.97 -2.77
C ASP A 12 7.49 -3.85 -1.72
N ASP A 13 8.57 -3.08 -1.56
CA ASP A 13 8.63 -1.89 -0.70
C ASP A 13 7.73 -0.76 -1.23
N ASP A 14 7.77 -0.47 -2.54
CA ASP A 14 6.91 0.55 -3.15
C ASP A 14 5.42 0.23 -2.93
N ILE A 15 5.05 -1.05 -3.00
CA ILE A 15 3.66 -1.47 -2.78
C ILE A 15 3.26 -1.28 -1.31
N ILE A 16 4.16 -1.55 -0.37
CA ILE A 16 3.93 -1.33 1.06
C ILE A 16 3.75 0.17 1.32
N GLU A 17 4.58 1.02 0.72
CA GLU A 17 4.45 2.48 0.84
C GLU A 17 3.09 2.95 0.32
N VAL A 18 2.70 2.51 -0.88
CA VAL A 18 1.41 2.85 -1.50
C VAL A 18 0.22 2.41 -0.64
N LEU A 19 0.28 1.23 -0.03
CA LEU A 19 -0.77 0.75 0.87
C LEU A 19 -0.79 1.50 2.20
N SER A 20 0.36 1.97 2.67
CA SER A 20 0.48 2.74 3.91
C SER A 20 -0.20 4.11 3.79
N LEU A 21 -0.29 4.69 2.59
CA LEU A 21 -1.02 5.95 2.32
C LEU A 21 -2.54 5.87 2.57
N VAL A 22 -3.09 4.67 2.67
CA VAL A 22 -4.52 4.42 2.96
C VAL A 22 -4.71 3.68 4.28
N ASP A 23 -3.74 3.81 5.19
CA ASP A 23 -3.71 3.14 6.50
C ASP A 23 -3.81 1.60 6.42
N PHE A 24 -3.44 1.03 5.28
CA PHE A 24 -3.46 -0.41 5.08
C PHE A 24 -2.06 -0.99 5.31
N ARG A 25 -1.84 -1.53 6.51
CA ARG A 25 -0.58 -2.19 6.86
C ARG A 25 -0.54 -3.59 6.27
N VAL A 26 0.51 -3.88 5.51
CA VAL A 26 0.78 -5.22 4.98
C VAL A 26 2.28 -5.52 5.13
N THR A 27 2.60 -6.76 5.46
CA THR A 27 4.00 -7.20 5.60
C THR A 27 4.57 -7.71 4.28
N LYS A 28 5.91 -7.66 4.11
CA LYS A 28 6.59 -8.27 2.94
C LYS A 28 6.24 -9.75 2.76
N THR A 29 6.08 -10.48 3.86
CA THR A 29 5.76 -11.92 3.86
C THR A 29 4.36 -12.18 3.28
N GLU A 30 3.37 -11.39 3.70
CA GLU A 30 2.00 -11.47 3.16
C GLU A 30 1.96 -11.09 1.69
N LEU A 31 2.65 -10.00 1.33
CA LEU A 31 2.75 -9.55 -0.05
C LEU A 31 3.40 -10.62 -0.95
N GLY A 32 4.46 -11.27 -0.46
CA GLY A 32 5.10 -12.41 -1.10
C GLY A 32 4.13 -13.58 -1.30
N ALA A 33 3.28 -13.89 -0.33
CA ALA A 33 2.26 -14.94 -0.47
C ALA A 33 1.26 -14.66 -1.60
N ILE A 34 0.93 -13.39 -1.84
CA ILE A 34 -0.01 -12.96 -2.89
C ILE A 34 0.62 -12.99 -4.29
N PHE A 35 1.94 -12.80 -4.37
CA PHE A 35 2.67 -12.79 -5.65
C PHE A 35 3.25 -14.14 -6.06
N ARG A 36 3.20 -15.14 -5.18
CA ARG A 36 3.57 -16.53 -5.49
C ARG A 36 2.71 -17.10 -6.62
N LYS A 37 3.18 -18.20 -7.21
CA LYS A 37 2.37 -18.99 -8.13
C LYS A 37 1.25 -19.67 -7.34
N ASP A 38 0.12 -19.87 -7.99
CA ASP A 38 -1.06 -20.60 -7.52
C ASP A 38 -0.74 -21.99 -6.97
N ASP A 39 0.23 -22.68 -7.56
CA ASP A 39 0.69 -24.02 -7.13
C ASP A 39 1.55 -24.03 -5.85
N HIS A 40 1.90 -22.86 -5.30
CA HIS A 40 2.75 -22.81 -4.11
C HIS A 40 1.92 -23.06 -2.82
N PRO A 41 2.39 -23.89 -1.86
CA PRO A 41 1.63 -24.21 -0.63
C PRO A 41 1.27 -22.97 0.21
N ASN A 42 2.14 -21.97 0.21
CA ASN A 42 1.92 -20.66 0.85
C ASN A 42 1.36 -19.58 -0.10
N PHE A 43 0.73 -19.95 -1.20
CA PHE A 43 0.02 -19.01 -2.06
C PHE A 43 -1.24 -18.51 -1.36
N LYS A 44 -1.49 -17.21 -1.45
CA LYS A 44 -2.75 -16.62 -1.02
C LYS A 44 -3.36 -15.84 -2.17
N PRO A 45 -4.66 -16.04 -2.49
CA PRO A 45 -5.33 -15.21 -3.49
C PRO A 45 -5.32 -13.75 -3.05
N CYS A 46 -5.13 -12.84 -4.00
CA CYS A 46 -5.25 -11.41 -3.77
C CYS A 46 -6.72 -11.08 -3.47
N GLY A 47 -7.02 -10.69 -2.23
CA GLY A 47 -8.37 -10.26 -1.87
C GLY A 47 -8.75 -8.93 -2.52
N ASP A 48 -10.05 -8.73 -2.72
CA ASP A 48 -10.60 -7.48 -3.28
C ASP A 48 -10.29 -6.26 -2.41
N GLN A 49 -10.26 -6.44 -1.10
CA GLN A 49 -9.93 -5.37 -0.16
C GLN A 49 -8.51 -4.83 -0.37
N LEU A 50 -7.53 -5.73 -0.55
CA LEU A 50 -6.15 -5.34 -0.83
C LEU A 50 -6.04 -4.62 -2.15
N LEU A 51 -6.69 -5.14 -3.21
CA LEU A 51 -6.67 -4.53 -4.53
C LEU A 51 -7.30 -3.14 -4.51
N ARG A 52 -8.45 -2.99 -3.86
CA ARG A 52 -9.13 -1.69 -3.69
C ARG A 52 -8.25 -0.68 -2.98
N ASN A 53 -7.66 -1.06 -1.86
CA ASN A 53 -6.78 -0.19 -1.08
C ASN A 53 -5.51 0.17 -1.87
N PHE A 54 -4.93 -0.78 -2.58
CA PHE A 54 -3.79 -0.51 -3.46
C PHE A 54 -4.14 0.50 -4.55
N LEU A 55 -5.28 0.36 -5.22
CA LEU A 55 -5.71 1.30 -6.26
C LEU A 55 -6.00 2.70 -5.69
N ASN A 56 -6.60 2.80 -4.51
CA ASN A 56 -6.81 4.07 -3.81
C ASN A 56 -5.46 4.70 -3.42
N GLY A 57 -4.54 3.93 -2.85
CA GLY A 57 -3.19 4.37 -2.53
C GLY A 57 -2.43 4.82 -3.78
N LEU A 58 -2.59 4.13 -4.91
CA LEU A 58 -1.94 4.46 -6.17
C LEU A 58 -2.40 5.81 -6.71
N ILE A 59 -3.68 6.15 -6.51
CA ILE A 59 -4.21 7.48 -6.85
C ILE A 59 -3.51 8.54 -6.02
N ILE A 60 -3.39 8.35 -4.71
CA ILE A 60 -2.69 9.30 -3.81
C ILE A 60 -1.22 9.42 -4.19
N TYR A 61 -0.54 8.29 -4.42
CA TYR A 61 0.88 8.23 -4.76
C TYR A 61 1.22 8.93 -6.09
N LYS A 62 0.39 8.76 -7.13
CA LYS A 62 0.67 9.32 -8.47
C LYS A 62 0.03 10.68 -8.74
N ARG A 63 -1.12 10.99 -8.13
CA ARG A 63 -1.89 12.22 -8.41
C ARG A 63 -1.93 13.18 -7.22
N GLY A 64 -1.56 12.74 -6.03
CA GLY A 64 -1.74 13.47 -4.79
C GLY A 64 -3.09 13.18 -4.10
N PRO A 65 -3.21 13.53 -2.82
CA PRO A 65 -4.44 13.35 -2.06
C PRO A 65 -5.57 14.16 -2.69
N ARG A 66 -6.75 13.54 -2.83
CA ARG A 66 -7.94 14.28 -3.26
C ARG A 66 -8.27 15.28 -2.16
N VAL A 67 -8.21 16.57 -2.49
CA VAL A 67 -8.70 17.63 -1.60
C VAL A 67 -10.22 17.53 -1.59
N ASN A 68 -10.76 16.72 -0.68
CA ASN A 68 -12.19 16.72 -0.41
C ASN A 68 -12.46 17.85 0.59
N PRO A 69 -13.21 18.91 0.23
CA PRO A 69 -13.44 20.04 1.13
C PRO A 69 -14.24 19.68 2.39
N ASN A 70 -14.64 18.41 2.59
CA ASN A 70 -15.51 18.01 3.70
C ASN A 70 -15.20 16.64 4.35
N SER A 71 -13.95 16.18 4.37
CA SER A 71 -13.58 14.97 5.11
C SER A 71 -12.26 15.13 5.88
N LYS A 72 -12.36 15.31 7.20
CA LYS A 72 -11.25 15.13 8.14
C LYS A 72 -10.84 13.65 8.10
N SER A 73 -9.77 13.32 7.39
CA SER A 73 -9.09 12.03 7.56
C SER A 73 -7.85 12.24 8.42
N SER A 74 -7.96 11.72 9.63
CA SER A 74 -6.96 11.73 10.69
C SER A 74 -5.75 10.88 10.32
N THR A 75 -4.66 11.48 9.87
CA THR A 75 -3.32 10.84 9.87
C THR A 75 -2.21 11.89 9.98
N ASP A 76 -2.32 12.74 11.00
CA ASP A 76 -1.16 13.38 11.61
C ASP A 76 -0.73 12.52 12.81
N LYS A 77 0.26 11.64 12.60
CA LYS A 77 1.19 11.21 13.65
C LYS A 77 2.51 10.81 13.02
N GLU A 78 3.43 11.76 12.92
CA GLU A 78 4.74 11.70 13.57
C GLU A 78 5.44 13.06 13.42
N GLU A 79 5.01 13.97 14.29
CA GLU A 79 5.77 15.13 14.68
C GLU A 79 6.99 14.65 15.48
N GLN A 80 8.17 14.84 14.88
CA GLN A 80 9.32 15.45 15.54
C GLN A 80 9.51 15.08 17.03
N LYS A 81 10.22 13.99 17.29
CA LYS A 81 11.05 13.88 18.50
C LYS A 81 12.36 13.19 18.19
N HIS A 82 13.36 13.98 17.78
CA HIS A 82 14.66 14.02 18.47
C HIS A 82 15.53 15.12 17.86
N ASN A 83 15.37 16.36 18.33
CA ASN A 83 16.53 17.23 18.47
C ASN A 83 16.39 18.02 19.78
N GLU A 84 17.52 18.14 20.47
CA GLU A 84 17.81 19.01 21.61
C GLU A 84 17.66 18.43 23.03
N LYS A 85 18.74 17.80 23.50
CA LYS A 85 19.65 18.46 24.45
C LYS A 85 21.10 18.03 24.21
#